data_AF-A0A4R2HNZ2-F1
#
_entry.id   AF-A0A4R2HNZ2-F1
#
_cell.length_a   1.000
_cell.length_b   1.000
_cell.length_c   1.000
_cell.angle_alpha   90.00
_cell.angle_beta   90.00
_cell.angle_gamma   90.00
#
_symmetry.space_group_name_H-M   'P 1'
#
loop_
_entity.id
_entity.type
_entity.pdbx_description
1 polymer ?
#
loop_
_entity_poly.entity_id
_entity_poly.type
_entity_poly.pdbx_seq_one_letter_code
_entity_poly.pdbx_strand_id
1 'polypeptide(L)'
;MGLDANFPAVTMNDPNGHVTVYNQDHLPIGQLGPTPFESPSVNVTCRLKAWEDAYWYRLLNPDGWDFPATTAYVSADETHELNPGQPYPVPECKNVGCRRKVGQAAAAGVLAAGAVTAIRSWRRRPGTPDTA
;
A
#
# COMPACT_ATOMS: atom_id res chain seq x y z
N MET A 1 -1.34 -24.30 -15.70
CA MET A 1 -2.65 -24.08 -16.36
C MET A 1 -2.50 -22.82 -17.20
N GLY A 2 -2.37 -22.95 -18.52
CA GLY A 2 -2.11 -21.80 -19.40
C GLY A 2 -3.35 -20.92 -19.50
N LEU A 3 -3.26 -19.71 -18.97
CA LEU A 3 -4.28 -18.69 -19.19
C LEU A 3 -4.17 -18.19 -20.63
N ASP A 4 -5.31 -17.83 -21.22
CA ASP A 4 -5.45 -17.27 -22.56
C ASP A 4 -4.31 -16.28 -22.86
N ALA A 5 -3.70 -16.36 -24.05
CA ALA A 5 -2.59 -15.47 -24.45
C ALA A 5 -2.98 -13.98 -24.42
N ASN A 6 -4.29 -13.69 -24.32
CA ASN A 6 -4.85 -12.35 -24.21
C ASN A 6 -5.24 -11.94 -22.79
N PHE A 7 -4.90 -12.74 -21.76
CA PHE A 7 -5.21 -12.34 -20.39
C PHE A 7 -4.31 -11.17 -19.97
N PRO A 8 -4.85 -10.13 -19.31
CA PRO A 8 -4.05 -8.98 -18.89
C PRO A 8 -2.86 -9.41 -18.03
N ALA A 9 -1.67 -8.98 -18.43
CA ALA A 9 -0.42 -9.32 -17.75
C ALA A 9 0.51 -8.11 -17.75
N VAL A 10 1.32 -8.03 -16.71
CA VAL A 10 2.39 -7.04 -16.59
C VAL A 10 3.73 -7.73 -16.48
N THR A 11 4.76 -7.04 -16.96
CA THR A 11 6.14 -7.48 -16.91
C THR A 11 7.00 -6.37 -16.33
N MET A 12 8.15 -6.74 -15.79
CA MET A 12 9.05 -5.80 -15.13
C MET A 12 9.68 -4.83 -16.14
N ASN A 13 9.89 -3.58 -15.70
CA ASN A 13 10.56 -2.57 -16.52
C ASN A 13 12.04 -2.88 -16.75
N ASP A 14 12.72 -3.41 -15.71
CA ASP A 14 14.11 -3.87 -15.80
C ASP A 14 14.16 -5.40 -15.95
N PRO A 15 14.57 -5.94 -17.10
CA PRO A 15 14.63 -7.39 -17.32
C PRO A 15 15.69 -8.11 -16.47
N ASN A 16 16.66 -7.39 -15.91
CA ASN A 16 17.68 -7.95 -15.02
C ASN A 16 17.43 -7.62 -13.54
N GLY A 17 16.37 -6.86 -13.26
CA GLY A 17 16.02 -6.38 -11.93
C GLY A 17 15.18 -7.39 -11.15
N HIS A 18 14.44 -6.86 -10.20
CA HIS A 18 13.38 -7.56 -9.47
C HIS A 18 12.29 -6.55 -9.12
N VAL A 19 11.06 -7.02 -8.95
CA VAL A 19 9.93 -6.19 -8.50
C VAL A 19 9.32 -6.81 -7.27
N THR A 20 9.15 -6.02 -6.22
CA THR A 20 8.59 -6.52 -4.95
C THR A 20 7.08 -6.74 -5.09
N VAL A 21 6.61 -7.87 -4.59
CA VAL A 21 5.19 -8.21 -4.49
C VAL A 21 4.70 -7.92 -3.09
N TYR A 22 3.59 -7.21 -2.97
CA TYR A 22 2.99 -6.79 -1.70
C TYR A 22 1.63 -7.43 -1.47
N ASN A 23 1.24 -7.68 -0.23
CA ASN A 23 -0.12 -8.14 0.11
C ASN A 23 -1.11 -6.96 0.32
N GLN A 24 -2.34 -7.28 0.76
CA GLN A 24 -3.38 -6.29 1.09
C GLN A 24 -2.99 -5.26 2.17
N ASP A 25 -2.02 -5.60 3.01
CA ASP A 25 -1.54 -4.78 4.13
C ASP A 25 -0.25 -4.02 3.77
N HIS A 26 0.16 -4.04 2.50
CA HIS A 26 1.40 -3.44 2.00
C HIS A 26 2.66 -4.04 2.63
N LEU A 27 2.61 -5.31 3.00
CA LEU A 27 3.78 -6.06 3.43
C LEU A 27 4.39 -6.80 2.24
N PRO A 28 5.73 -6.80 2.09
CA PRO A 28 6.40 -7.57 1.05
C PRO A 28 6.19 -9.07 1.30
N ILE A 29 5.75 -9.79 0.27
CA ILE A 29 5.46 -11.23 0.34
C ILE A 29 6.26 -12.06 -0.67
N GLY A 30 6.95 -11.40 -1.60
CA GLY A 30 7.74 -12.08 -2.63
C GLY A 30 8.33 -11.12 -3.65
N GLN A 31 8.92 -11.66 -4.71
CA GLN A 31 9.57 -10.90 -5.77
C GLN A 31 9.32 -11.52 -7.14
N LEU A 32 9.02 -10.68 -8.13
CA LEU A 32 9.15 -10.99 -9.55
C LEU A 32 10.61 -10.80 -9.98
N GLY A 33 11.04 -11.59 -10.95
CA GLY A 33 12.39 -11.49 -11.50
C GLY A 33 12.75 -12.64 -12.45
N PRO A 34 13.92 -12.58 -13.09
CA PRO A 34 14.49 -13.73 -13.78
C PRO A 34 14.78 -14.86 -12.78
N THR A 35 15.01 -16.08 -13.27
CA THR A 35 15.44 -17.21 -12.41
C THR A 35 16.56 -16.76 -11.45
N PRO A 36 16.47 -17.03 -10.14
CA PRO A 36 15.62 -18.02 -9.46
C PRO A 36 14.25 -17.54 -8.95
N PHE A 37 13.79 -16.34 -9.31
CA PHE A 37 12.48 -15.82 -8.87
C PHE A 37 11.32 -16.51 -9.62
N GLU A 38 10.08 -16.31 -9.15
CA GLU A 38 8.89 -16.99 -9.68
C GLU A 38 8.73 -16.81 -11.20
N SER A 39 8.79 -15.55 -11.67
CA SER A 39 8.65 -15.16 -13.08
C SER A 39 8.91 -13.65 -13.24
N PRO A 40 9.44 -13.18 -14.39
CA PRO A 40 9.55 -11.75 -14.70
C PRO A 40 8.21 -11.11 -15.11
N SER A 41 7.17 -11.93 -15.33
CA SER A 41 5.82 -11.46 -15.73
C SER A 41 4.74 -12.14 -14.92
N VAL A 42 3.64 -11.42 -14.66
CA VAL A 42 2.52 -11.93 -13.87
C VAL A 42 1.16 -11.48 -14.43
N ASN A 43 0.17 -12.34 -14.29
CA ASN A 43 -1.22 -12.04 -14.67
C ASN A 43 -1.87 -11.12 -13.63
N VAL A 44 -2.60 -10.12 -14.11
CA VAL A 44 -3.24 -9.09 -13.28
C VAL A 44 -4.73 -9.02 -13.57
N THR A 45 -5.51 -8.62 -12.57
CA THR A 45 -6.96 -8.48 -12.70
C THR A 45 -7.37 -7.05 -12.98
N CYS A 46 -6.71 -6.08 -12.34
CA CYS A 46 -7.06 -4.68 -12.47
C CYS A 46 -5.95 -3.75 -11.96
N ARG A 47 -6.06 -2.46 -12.32
CA ARG A 47 -5.23 -1.36 -11.79
C ARG A 47 -6.00 -0.55 -10.76
N LEU A 48 -5.34 -0.10 -9.70
CA LEU A 48 -5.91 0.80 -8.70
C LEU A 48 -4.91 1.85 -8.24
N LYS A 49 -5.42 2.92 -7.65
CA LYS A 49 -4.62 3.90 -6.92
C LYS A 49 -4.65 3.56 -5.43
N ALA A 50 -3.51 3.27 -4.84
CA ALA A 50 -3.36 2.82 -3.45
C ALA A 50 -1.98 3.25 -2.94
N TRP A 51 -1.78 3.23 -1.61
CA TRP A 51 -0.52 3.54 -0.90
C TRP A 51 0.28 4.72 -1.49
N GLU A 52 0.21 5.86 -0.81
CA GLU A 52 0.89 7.10 -1.26
C GLU A 52 0.41 7.65 -2.61
N ASP A 53 -0.85 7.34 -2.98
CA ASP A 53 -1.44 7.82 -4.23
C ASP A 53 -0.67 7.32 -5.48
N ALA A 54 -0.02 6.16 -5.37
CA ALA A 54 0.65 5.48 -6.48
C ALA A 54 -0.29 4.51 -7.20
N TYR A 55 0.06 4.13 -8.43
CA TYR A 55 -0.68 3.13 -9.19
C TYR A 55 -0.12 1.73 -8.94
N TRP A 56 -1.02 0.78 -8.74
CA TRP A 56 -0.71 -0.61 -8.43
C TRP A 56 -1.54 -1.54 -9.31
N TYR A 57 -0.95 -2.68 -9.67
CA TYR A 57 -1.66 -3.76 -10.33
C TYR A 57 -1.98 -4.86 -9.32
N ARG A 58 -3.25 -5.28 -9.28
CA ARG A 58 -3.68 -6.42 -8.47
C ARG A 58 -3.43 -7.72 -9.25
N LEU A 59 -2.69 -8.64 -8.65
CA LEU A 59 -2.40 -9.95 -9.22
C LEU A 59 -3.68 -10.80 -9.31
N LEU A 60 -3.73 -11.68 -10.32
CA LEU A 60 -4.80 -12.66 -10.46
C LEU A 60 -4.76 -13.71 -9.34
N ASN A 61 -3.57 -14.27 -9.10
CA ASN A 61 -3.35 -15.30 -8.10
C ASN A 61 -2.47 -14.73 -6.99
N PRO A 62 -3.01 -14.53 -5.78
CA PRO A 62 -2.22 -14.19 -4.60
C PRO A 62 -1.62 -15.44 -3.94
N ASP A 63 -2.00 -16.63 -4.39
CA ASP A 63 -1.47 -17.91 -3.94
C ASP A 63 -0.16 -18.21 -4.69
N GLY A 64 0.89 -18.60 -3.97
CA GLY A 64 2.22 -18.91 -4.54
C GLY A 64 3.37 -18.27 -3.77
N TRP A 65 3.09 -17.14 -3.11
CA TRP A 65 4.08 -16.36 -2.37
C TRP A 65 4.36 -16.92 -0.96
N ASP A 66 5.52 -16.56 -0.40
CA ASP A 66 6.01 -17.07 0.89
C ASP A 66 5.05 -16.80 2.07
N PHE A 67 4.24 -15.74 1.95
CA PHE A 67 3.26 -15.35 2.96
C PHE A 67 1.83 -15.44 2.42
N PRO A 68 0.88 -15.95 3.23
CA PRO A 68 -0.51 -16.04 2.82
C PRO A 68 -1.09 -14.66 2.58
N ALA A 69 -1.67 -14.46 1.40
CA ALA A 69 -2.27 -13.20 0.99
C ALA A 69 -3.66 -13.44 0.42
N THR A 70 -4.62 -12.57 0.77
CA THR A 70 -5.95 -12.58 0.13
C THR A 70 -5.92 -11.89 -1.22
N THR A 71 -4.98 -10.96 -1.40
CA THR A 71 -4.71 -10.22 -2.61
C THR A 71 -3.24 -9.83 -2.63
N ALA A 72 -2.63 -9.87 -3.81
CA ALA A 72 -1.25 -9.46 -4.03
C ALA A 72 -1.19 -8.33 -5.06
N TYR A 73 -0.16 -7.50 -4.96
CA TYR A 73 0.01 -6.27 -5.73
C TYR A 73 1.46 -6.07 -6.16
N VAL A 74 1.64 -5.42 -7.31
CA VAL A 74 2.94 -4.93 -7.80
C VAL A 74 2.82 -3.49 -8.25
N SER A 75 3.91 -2.74 -8.12
CA SER A 75 3.95 -1.32 -8.49
C SER A 75 3.80 -1.14 -10.00
N ALA A 76 2.97 -0.20 -10.42
CA ALA A 76 2.85 0.18 -11.83
C ALA A 76 4.03 1.05 -12.31
N ASP A 77 4.85 1.58 -11.40
CA ASP A 77 6.05 2.35 -11.76
C ASP A 77 7.24 1.43 -12.07
N GLU A 78 7.21 0.20 -11.55
CA GLU A 78 8.26 -0.83 -11.75
C GLU A 78 7.87 -1.87 -12.81
N THR A 79 6.64 -1.80 -13.32
CA THR A 79 6.09 -2.74 -14.31
C THR A 79 5.42 -2.01 -15.46
N HIS A 80 5.25 -2.71 -16.58
CA HIS A 80 4.46 -2.25 -17.71
C HIS A 80 3.60 -3.39 -18.25
N GLU A 81 2.55 -3.05 -19.00
CA GLU A 81 1.71 -4.04 -19.66
C GLU A 81 2.55 -4.87 -20.64
N LEU A 82 2.50 -6.19 -20.52
CA LEU A 82 3.33 -7.11 -21.30
C LEU A 82 3.05 -6.98 -22.81
N ASN A 83 1.82 -6.63 -23.18
CA ASN A 83 1.42 -6.44 -24.57
C ASN A 83 0.79 -5.06 -24.77
N PRO A 84 1.62 -4.02 -24.99
CA PRO A 84 1.13 -2.66 -25.23
C PRO A 84 0.20 -2.61 -26.44
N GLY A 85 -0.99 -2.03 -26.30
CA GLY A 85 -1.95 -1.88 -27.40
C GLY A 85 -2.84 -3.09 -27.66
N GLN A 86 -2.90 -4.07 -26.74
CA GLN A 86 -3.95 -5.08 -26.80
C GLN A 86 -5.35 -4.45 -26.72
N PRO A 87 -6.35 -5.06 -27.39
CA PRO A 87 -7.71 -4.52 -27.43
C PRO A 87 -8.38 -4.42 -26.04
N TYR A 88 -7.85 -5.14 -25.05
CA TYR A 88 -8.35 -5.18 -23.68
C TYR A 88 -7.27 -4.64 -22.72
N PRO A 89 -7.21 -3.31 -22.48
CA PRO A 89 -6.32 -2.75 -21.48
C PRO A 89 -6.67 -3.29 -20.09
N VAL A 90 -5.71 -3.27 -19.16
CA VAL A 90 -5.97 -3.67 -17.78
C VAL A 90 -7.06 -2.75 -17.20
N PRO A 91 -8.23 -3.29 -16.79
CA PRO A 91 -9.32 -2.45 -16.32
C PRO A 91 -8.99 -1.83 -14.96
N GLU A 92 -9.58 -0.68 -14.64
CA GLU A 92 -9.54 -0.19 -13.27
C GLU A 92 -10.35 -1.11 -12.33
N CYS A 93 -9.87 -1.28 -11.10
CA CYS A 93 -10.54 -2.13 -10.12
C CYS A 93 -11.92 -1.54 -9.79
N LYS A 94 -12.99 -2.15 -10.32
CA LYS A 94 -14.36 -1.80 -9.96
C LYS A 94 -14.59 -2.22 -8.49
N ASN A 95 -14.86 -1.24 -7.63
CA ASN A 95 -15.14 -1.37 -6.19
C ASN A 95 -13.93 -1.40 -5.23
N VAL A 96 -13.00 -0.46 -5.32
CA VAL A 96 -12.10 -0.13 -4.18
C VAL A 96 -12.81 0.75 -3.12
N GLY A 97 -14.09 1.06 -3.32
CA GLY A 97 -14.86 2.04 -2.54
C GLY A 97 -15.50 1.57 -1.22
N CYS A 98 -15.25 0.35 -0.73
CA CYS A 98 -15.86 -0.14 0.52
C CYS A 98 -14.90 -0.81 1.50
N ARG A 99 -13.64 -0.40 1.56
CA ARG A 99 -12.84 -0.57 2.79
C ARG A 99 -12.67 0.79 3.43
N ARG A 100 -13.56 1.06 4.39
CA ARG A 100 -13.47 2.15 5.36
C ARG A 100 -12.01 2.36 5.75
N LYS A 101 -11.58 3.62 5.77
CA LYS A 101 -10.45 4.09 6.58
C LYS A 101 -10.68 3.64 8.03
N VAL A 102 -10.25 2.44 8.39
CA VAL A 102 -10.23 1.97 9.79
C VAL A 102 -8.77 1.92 10.19
N GLY A 103 -8.35 2.99 10.87
CA GLY A 103 -7.34 2.92 11.93
C GLY A 103 -5.93 2.50 11.56
N GLN A 104 -5.17 3.39 10.93
CA GLN A 104 -3.72 3.45 11.16
C GLN A 104 -3.32 4.88 11.55
N ALA A 105 -3.54 5.17 12.83
CA ALA A 105 -2.76 6.12 13.61
C ALA A 105 -2.74 5.61 15.05
N ALA A 106 -2.30 4.36 15.22
CA ALA A 106 -2.01 3.76 16.51
C ALA A 106 -0.56 3.25 16.48
N ALA A 107 0.40 4.18 16.53
CA ALA A 107 1.79 3.95 16.92
C ALA A 107 2.55 5.28 17.03
N ALA A 108 2.26 6.04 18.07
CA ALA A 108 3.21 7.02 18.64
C ALA A 108 3.03 6.98 20.17
N GLY A 109 3.33 5.80 20.73
CA GLY A 109 3.42 5.62 22.16
C GLY A 109 4.80 6.05 22.67
N VAL A 110 4.75 6.86 23.72
CA VAL A 110 5.76 7.01 24.78
C VAL A 110 7.04 7.79 24.45
N LEU A 111 6.98 9.11 24.59
CA LEU A 111 7.98 9.91 25.32
C LEU A 111 7.34 11.22 25.81
N ALA A 112 6.92 11.27 27.08
CA ALA A 112 6.97 12.45 27.97
C ALA A 112 6.12 12.19 29.21
N ALA A 113 6.67 11.39 30.13
CA ALA A 113 6.33 11.57 31.53
C ALA A 113 6.83 12.96 31.96
N GLY A 114 5.92 13.83 32.39
CA GLY A 114 6.24 15.10 33.06
C GLY A 114 6.12 16.36 32.18
N ALA A 115 5.51 17.39 32.78
CA ALA A 115 5.53 18.81 32.38
C ALA A 115 4.52 19.31 31.32
N VAL A 116 3.21 19.29 31.63
CA VAL A 116 2.29 20.39 31.22
C VAL A 116 1.25 20.64 32.32
N THR A 117 1.70 21.14 33.48
CA THR A 117 0.85 21.72 34.54
C THR A 117 1.26 23.16 34.87
N ALA A 118 1.52 23.95 33.83
CA ALA A 118 1.55 25.41 33.89
C ALA A 118 1.25 25.85 32.45
N ILE A 119 0.13 26.50 32.14
CA ILE A 119 0.02 27.96 32.14
C ILE A 119 -1.49 28.26 32.05
N ARG A 120 -2.18 28.45 33.19
CA ARG A 120 -3.52 29.07 33.18
C ARG A 120 -3.94 29.74 34.49
N SER A 121 -3.00 30.30 35.26
CA SER A 121 -3.34 30.99 36.53
C SER A 121 -2.85 32.44 36.66
N TRP A 122 -2.26 33.04 35.63
CA TRP A 122 -1.75 34.42 35.69
C TRP A 122 -2.71 35.48 35.14
N ARG A 123 -4.00 35.33 35.38
CA ARG A 123 -4.98 36.43 35.31
C ARG A 123 -6.04 36.19 36.36
N ARG A 124 -5.82 36.69 37.59
CA ARG A 124 -6.69 37.60 38.37
C ARG A 124 -6.01 37.88 39.72
N ARG A 125 -5.34 39.03 39.84
CA ARG A 125 -5.24 39.74 41.13
C ARG A 125 -6.20 40.92 41.05
N PRO A 126 -7.19 40.96 41.96
CA PRO A 126 -7.45 42.15 42.76
C PRO A 126 -7.37 41.72 44.24
N GLY A 127 -6.45 42.25 45.01
CA GLY A 127 -6.70 43.51 45.71
C GLY A 127 -7.19 43.16 47.12
N THR A 128 -6.27 43.21 48.08
CA THR A 128 -6.45 42.95 49.52
C THR A 128 -7.56 43.81 50.13
N PRO A 129 -8.31 43.30 51.11
CA PRO A 129 -8.71 44.12 52.26
C PRO A 129 -8.13 43.54 53.55
N ASP A 130 -7.29 44.33 54.22
CA ASP A 130 -7.00 44.16 55.64
C ASP A 130 -8.27 44.38 56.46
N THR A 131 -8.42 43.58 57.50
CA THR A 131 -9.47 43.70 58.51
C THR A 131 -8.81 44.23 59.77
N ALA A 132 -9.24 45.40 60.26
CA ALA A 132 -9.32 45.82 61.68
C ALA A 132 -9.35 47.35 61.80
#